data_AF-A0A8T9BQ29-F1
#
_entry.id   AF-A0A8T9BQ29-F1
#
_cell.length_a   1.000
_cell.length_b   1.000
_cell.length_c   1.000
_cell.angle_alpha   90.00
_cell.angle_beta   90.00
_cell.angle_gamma   90.00
#
_symmetry.space_group_name_H-M   'P 1'
#
loop_
_entity.id
_entity.type
_entity.pdbx_description
1 polymer ?
#
loop_
_entity_poly.entity_id
_entity_poly.type
_entity_poly.pdbx_seq_one_letter_code
_entity_poly.pdbx_strand_id
1 'polypeptide(L)'
;NVSEPLEGSPQTNQRAELTGIQRALEIAPLDRPMEIITDSSYSINCSTTWYINWQKNGWKSSTGQPVTNKDLVVKIRKLIDKRNAAGVETEFTWIKGHNDDPGNVAADLLAVAGSRKARG
;
A
#
# COMPACT_ATOMS: atom_id res chain seq x y z
N ASN A 1 -11.04 31.85 -5.00
CA ASN A 1 -11.70 31.46 -3.74
C ASN A 1 -12.73 30.38 -4.04
N VAL A 2 -12.27 29.13 -4.25
CA VAL A 2 -13.14 27.95 -4.29
C VAL A 2 -12.30 26.77 -3.78
N SER A 3 -12.16 26.70 -2.46
CA SER A 3 -11.59 25.55 -1.76
C SER A 3 -12.75 24.86 -1.06
N GLU A 4 -13.46 24.03 -1.82
CA GLU A 4 -14.47 23.13 -1.24
C GLU A 4 -13.75 21.89 -0.69
N PRO A 5 -13.89 21.55 0.60
CA PRO A 5 -13.37 20.30 1.14
C PRO A 5 -14.13 19.15 0.49
N LEU A 6 -13.40 18.16 -0.06
CA LEU A 6 -14.00 16.90 -0.52
C LEU A 6 -14.64 16.19 0.69
N GLU A 7 -15.96 16.31 0.83
CA GLU A 7 -16.79 15.44 1.67
C GLU A 7 -16.85 14.04 1.03
N GLY A 8 -15.74 13.32 1.13
CA GLY A 8 -15.64 11.91 0.78
C GLY A 8 -15.16 11.17 2.01
N SER A 9 -15.94 10.19 2.47
CA SER A 9 -15.58 9.33 3.60
C SER A 9 -14.10 8.90 3.53
N PRO A 10 -13.35 8.84 4.66
CA PRO A 10 -11.95 8.39 4.65
C PRO A 10 -11.74 7.01 4.01
N GLN A 11 -12.81 6.23 3.80
CA GLN A 11 -12.80 4.97 3.08
C GLN A 11 -12.42 5.10 1.58
N THR A 12 -12.80 6.17 0.89
CA THR A 12 -12.54 6.31 -0.56
C THR A 12 -11.06 6.58 -0.88
N ASN A 13 -10.41 7.47 -0.13
CA ASN A 13 -8.99 7.79 -0.35
C ASN A 13 -8.10 6.59 -0.02
N GLN A 14 -8.35 5.93 1.11
CA GLN A 14 -7.59 4.73 1.51
C GLN A 14 -7.74 3.58 0.53
N ARG A 15 -8.96 3.40 -0.03
CA ARG A 15 -9.21 2.37 -1.05
C ARG A 15 -8.53 2.71 -2.36
N ALA A 16 -8.50 3.99 -2.76
CA ALA A 16 -7.82 4.46 -3.95
C ALA A 16 -6.30 4.24 -3.85
N GLU A 17 -5.68 4.58 -2.72
CA GLU A 17 -4.27 4.36 -2.45
C GLU A 17 -3.88 2.88 -2.48
N LEU A 18 -4.64 2.03 -1.78
CA LEU A 18 -4.42 0.58 -1.83
C LEU A 18 -4.58 0.02 -3.25
N THR A 19 -5.53 0.54 -4.02
CA THR A 19 -5.69 0.17 -5.43
C THR A 19 -4.48 0.60 -6.26
N GLY A 20 -3.91 1.78 -5.99
CA GLY A 20 -2.67 2.24 -6.60
C GLY A 20 -1.50 1.29 -6.31
N ILE A 21 -1.32 0.90 -5.04
CA ILE A 21 -0.29 -0.07 -4.63
C ILE A 21 -0.50 -1.43 -5.31
N GLN A 22 -1.75 -1.92 -5.36
CA GLN A 22 -2.06 -3.17 -6.04
C GLN A 22 -1.66 -3.11 -7.52
N ARG A 23 -2.07 -2.04 -8.23
CA ARG A 23 -1.72 -1.87 -9.64
C ARG A 23 -0.21 -1.76 -9.84
N ALA A 24 0.49 -1.03 -8.97
CA ALA A 24 1.95 -0.94 -9.00
C ALA A 24 2.60 -2.31 -8.91
N LEU A 25 2.13 -3.17 -8.00
CA LEU A 25 2.60 -4.54 -7.84
C LEU A 25 2.24 -5.44 -9.03
N GLU A 26 1.13 -5.19 -9.72
CA GLU A 26 0.71 -5.93 -10.92
C GLU A 26 1.57 -5.57 -12.15
N ILE A 27 1.92 -4.28 -12.31
CA ILE A 27 2.75 -3.81 -13.43
C ILE A 27 4.25 -4.00 -13.17
N ALA A 28 4.67 -4.00 -11.90
CA ALA A 28 6.07 -4.16 -11.54
C ALA A 28 6.53 -5.59 -11.87
N PRO A 29 7.64 -5.74 -12.61
CA PRO A 29 8.08 -7.07 -12.99
C PRO A 29 8.67 -7.82 -11.79
N LEU A 30 8.54 -9.15 -11.84
CA LEU A 30 8.83 -10.06 -10.74
C LEU A 30 10.30 -10.47 -10.65
N ASP A 31 11.17 -9.85 -11.44
CA ASP A 31 12.60 -10.17 -11.61
C ASP A 31 13.54 -9.13 -11.00
N ARG A 32 13.01 -7.97 -10.59
CA ARG A 32 13.78 -6.89 -9.95
C ARG A 32 13.11 -6.39 -8.67
N PRO A 33 13.89 -6.02 -7.64
CA PRO A 33 13.35 -5.46 -6.41
C PRO A 33 12.55 -4.20 -6.72
N MET A 34 11.56 -3.91 -5.87
CA MET A 34 10.79 -2.67 -5.97
C MET A 34 10.66 -2.02 -4.60
N GLU A 35 10.66 -0.70 -4.60
CA GLU A 35 10.30 0.13 -3.45
C GLU A 35 8.92 0.74 -3.70
N ILE A 36 8.04 0.68 -2.70
CA ILE A 36 6.75 1.34 -2.69
C ILE A 36 6.87 2.52 -1.73
N ILE A 37 6.84 3.73 -2.29
CA ILE A 37 6.85 4.96 -1.52
C ILE A 37 5.41 5.45 -1.40
N THR A 38 4.94 5.67 -0.18
CA THR A 38 3.62 6.26 0.06
C THR A 38 3.64 7.07 1.36
N ASP A 39 2.86 8.14 1.39
CA ASP A 39 2.60 8.94 2.58
C ASP A 39 1.47 8.38 3.47
N SER A 40 0.75 7.39 2.95
CA SER A 40 -0.31 6.73 3.68
C SER A 40 0.24 5.71 4.66
N SER A 41 0.32 6.14 5.92
CA SER A 41 0.61 5.25 7.04
C SER A 41 -0.41 4.11 7.13
N TYR A 42 -1.66 4.33 6.73
CA TYR A 42 -2.69 3.29 6.69
C TYR A 42 -2.34 2.20 5.67
N SER A 43 -2.05 2.58 4.43
CA SER A 43 -1.75 1.63 3.34
C SER A 43 -0.48 0.81 3.63
N ILE A 44 0.56 1.45 4.21
CA ILE A 44 1.77 0.75 4.66
C ILE A 44 1.43 -0.24 5.76
N ASN A 45 0.80 0.21 6.86
CA ASN A 45 0.49 -0.67 7.97
C ASN A 45 -0.42 -1.82 7.56
N CYS A 46 -1.38 -1.60 6.67
CA CYS A 46 -2.19 -2.66 6.07
C CYS A 46 -1.33 -3.72 5.39
N SER A 47 -0.28 -3.31 4.67
CA SER A 47 0.57 -4.20 3.86
C SER A 47 1.71 -4.85 4.65
N THR A 48 2.15 -4.25 5.76
CA THR A 48 3.35 -4.68 6.52
C THR A 48 3.04 -5.27 7.89
N THR A 49 2.15 -4.65 8.68
CA THR A 49 1.99 -4.97 10.11
C THR A 49 0.62 -5.57 10.41
N TRP A 50 -0.45 -4.91 9.96
CA TRP A 50 -1.82 -5.25 10.35
C TRP A 50 -2.33 -6.52 9.70
N TYR A 51 -1.92 -6.84 8.47
CA TYR A 51 -2.35 -8.07 7.80
C TYR A 51 -2.01 -9.32 8.63
N ILE A 52 -0.91 -9.32 9.38
CA ILE A 52 -0.51 -10.46 10.23
C ILE A 52 -1.56 -10.71 11.31
N ASN A 53 -1.98 -9.65 11.99
CA ASN A 53 -2.97 -9.75 13.05
C ASN A 53 -4.37 -10.03 12.48
N TRP A 54 -4.71 -9.43 11.35
CA TRP A 54 -5.97 -9.70 10.65
C TRP A 54 -6.05 -11.15 10.19
N GLN A 55 -4.98 -11.70 9.61
CA GLN A 55 -4.95 -13.09 9.18
C GLN A 55 -5.16 -14.06 10.37
N LYS A 56 -4.56 -13.76 11.53
CA LYS A 56 -4.77 -14.54 12.76
C LYS A 56 -6.20 -14.41 13.32
N ASN A 57 -6.78 -13.21 13.26
CA ASN A 57 -8.10 -12.91 13.83
C ASN A 57 -9.26 -13.05 12.83
N GLY A 58 -9.06 -13.75 11.71
CA GLY A 58 -10.11 -14.00 10.72
C GLY A 58 -10.58 -12.77 9.94
N TRP A 59 -9.69 -11.79 9.74
CA TRP A 59 -9.90 -10.50 9.07
C TRP A 59 -10.88 -9.57 9.78
N LYS A 60 -10.71 -9.44 11.09
CA LYS A 60 -11.43 -8.48 11.94
C LYS A 60 -10.51 -7.37 12.42
N SER A 61 -11.03 -6.15 12.46
CA SER A 61 -10.37 -4.97 13.02
C SER A 61 -10.29 -5.07 14.55
N SER A 62 -9.59 -4.13 15.19
CA SER A 62 -9.56 -3.99 16.66
C SER A 62 -10.94 -3.76 17.28
N THR A 63 -11.90 -3.24 16.50
CA THR A 63 -13.29 -3.04 16.93
C THR A 63 -14.18 -4.26 16.70
N GLY A 64 -13.61 -5.39 16.24
CA GLY A 64 -14.33 -6.63 15.95
C GLY A 64 -15.10 -6.61 14.62
N GLN A 65 -15.03 -5.52 13.87
CA GLN A 65 -15.70 -5.38 12.58
C GLN A 65 -14.87 -6.02 11.46
N PRO A 66 -15.51 -6.52 10.38
CA PRO A 66 -14.79 -6.99 9.20
C PRO A 66 -13.92 -5.86 8.61
N VAL A 67 -12.68 -6.19 8.22
CA VAL A 67 -11.80 -5.24 7.55
C VAL A 67 -12.38 -4.87 6.19
N THR A 68 -12.81 -3.62 6.00
CA THR A 68 -13.46 -3.14 4.78
C THR A 68 -12.62 -3.34 3.53
N ASN A 69 -11.30 -3.07 3.62
CA ASN A 69 -10.38 -3.16 2.49
C ASN A 69 -9.65 -4.51 2.39
N LYS A 70 -10.21 -5.56 3.01
CA LYS A 70 -9.64 -6.92 3.01
C LYS A 70 -9.32 -7.40 1.59
N ASP A 71 -10.23 -7.14 0.66
CA ASP A 71 -10.11 -7.59 -0.73
C ASP A 71 -8.83 -7.06 -1.40
N LEU A 72 -8.49 -5.79 -1.19
CA LEU A 72 -7.27 -5.17 -1.71
C LEU A 72 -6.04 -5.66 -0.97
N VAL A 73 -6.06 -5.67 0.36
CA VAL A 73 -4.91 -6.08 1.18
C VAL A 73 -4.52 -7.54 0.90
N VAL A 74 -5.49 -8.43 0.73
CA VAL A 74 -5.24 -9.82 0.33
C VAL A 74 -4.56 -9.90 -1.03
N LYS A 75 -4.99 -9.11 -2.02
CA LYS A 75 -4.39 -9.11 -3.36
C LYS A 75 -2.97 -8.56 -3.35
N ILE A 76 -2.76 -7.41 -2.71
CA ILE A 76 -1.45 -6.80 -2.48
C ILE A 76 -0.50 -7.82 -1.85
N ARG A 77 -0.95 -8.49 -0.77
CA ARG A 77 -0.14 -9.49 -0.08
C ARG A 77 0.21 -10.67 -0.96
N LYS A 78 -0.74 -11.20 -1.74
CA LYS A 78 -0.48 -12.28 -2.70
C LYS A 78 0.55 -11.90 -3.75
N LEU A 79 0.54 -10.65 -4.23
CA LEU A 79 1.52 -10.17 -5.20
C LEU A 79 2.91 -10.06 -4.55
N ILE A 80 3.00 -9.52 -3.35
CA ILE A 80 4.25 -9.46 -2.58
C ILE A 80 4.79 -10.86 -2.30
N ASP A 81 3.95 -11.79 -1.84
CA ASP A 81 4.36 -13.18 -1.58
C ASP A 81 4.84 -13.87 -2.86
N LYS A 82 4.21 -13.60 -4.00
CA LYS A 82 4.65 -14.09 -5.32
C LYS A 82 6.03 -13.54 -5.69
N ARG A 83 6.30 -12.26 -5.42
CA ARG A 83 7.62 -11.63 -5.64
C ARG A 83 8.68 -12.23 -4.72
N ASN A 84 8.37 -12.36 -3.44
CA ASN A 84 9.25 -12.99 -2.46
C ASN A 84 9.59 -14.43 -2.85
N ALA A 85 8.61 -15.20 -3.34
CA ALA A 85 8.83 -16.56 -3.85
C ALA A 85 9.72 -16.60 -5.11
N ALA A 86 9.74 -15.52 -5.90
CA ALA A 86 10.65 -15.35 -7.03
C ALA A 86 12.06 -14.86 -6.61
N GLY A 87 12.31 -14.69 -5.31
CA GLY A 87 13.58 -14.15 -4.79
C GLY A 87 13.72 -12.64 -4.92
N VAL A 88 12.59 -11.93 -5.08
CA VAL A 88 12.55 -10.49 -5.31
C VAL A 88 11.87 -9.78 -4.14
N GLU A 89 12.63 -8.90 -3.49
CA GLU A 89 12.14 -8.15 -2.33
C GLU A 89 11.26 -6.96 -2.73
N THR A 90 10.32 -6.63 -1.83
CA THR A 90 9.45 -5.46 -1.94
C THR A 90 9.59 -4.62 -0.67
N GLU A 91 10.21 -3.45 -0.80
CA GLU A 91 10.40 -2.51 0.31
C GLU A 91 9.24 -1.50 0.36
N PHE A 92 8.87 -1.07 1.56
CA PHE A 92 7.85 -0.04 1.79
C PHE A 92 8.48 1.12 2.52
N THR A 93 8.44 2.31 1.92
CA THR A 93 8.99 3.53 2.48
C THR A 93 7.87 4.52 2.76
N TRP A 94 7.74 4.89 4.04
CA TRP A 94 6.82 5.94 4.46
C TRP A 94 7.48 7.30 4.33
N ILE A 95 6.86 8.21 3.59
CA ILE A 95 7.26 9.61 3.55
C ILE A 95 6.19 10.47 4.21
N LYS A 96 6.59 11.63 4.73
CA LYS A 96 5.62 12.58 5.27
C LYS A 96 4.95 13.31 4.10
N GLY A 97 3.69 12.98 3.83
CA GLY A 97 2.87 13.71 2.85
C GLY A 97 2.69 15.16 3.27
N HIS A 98 2.88 16.09 2.33
CA HIS A 98 2.55 17.50 2.53
C HIS A 98 1.03 17.67 2.52
N ASN A 99 0.50 18.43 3.48
CA ASN A 99 -0.93 18.63 3.76
C ASN A 99 -1.75 19.31 2.65
N ASP A 100 -1.22 19.47 1.43
CA ASP A 100 -1.85 20.33 0.41
C ASP A 100 -2.55 19.60 -0.74
N ASP A 101 -2.42 18.27 -0.91
CA ASP A 101 -3.23 17.54 -1.92
C ASP A 101 -3.34 16.02 -1.62
N PRO A 102 -4.38 15.58 -0.87
CA PRO A 102 -4.36 14.32 -0.12
C PRO A 102 -4.78 13.07 -0.91
N GLY A 103 -4.41 12.91 -2.17
CA GLY A 103 -4.73 11.64 -2.86
C GLY A 103 -4.15 11.40 -4.23
N ASN A 104 -3.80 12.44 -4.99
CA ASN A 104 -3.37 12.24 -6.37
C ASN A 104 -1.84 12.11 -6.52
N VAL A 105 -1.06 12.76 -5.65
CA VAL A 105 0.41 12.79 -5.75
C VAL A 105 1.05 11.46 -5.31
N ALA A 106 0.47 10.75 -4.35
CA ALA A 106 1.01 9.48 -3.86
C ALA A 106 0.89 8.33 -4.86
N ALA A 107 -0.13 8.33 -5.71
CA ALA A 107 -0.27 7.38 -6.81
C ALA A 107 0.74 7.66 -7.93
N ASP A 108 1.08 8.93 -8.17
CA ASP A 108 2.07 9.35 -9.18
C ASP A 108 3.52 9.09 -8.73
N LEU A 109 3.79 9.10 -7.42
CA LEU A 109 5.10 8.82 -6.83
C LEU A 109 5.32 7.33 -6.50
N LEU A 110 4.60 6.42 -7.17
CA LEU A 110 4.96 5.00 -7.23
C LEU A 110 6.22 4.83 -8.08
N ALA A 111 7.33 5.38 -7.59
CA ALA A 111 8.65 5.22 -8.17
C ALA A 111 9.11 3.79 -7.89
N VAL A 112 9.07 2.93 -8.90
CA VAL A 112 9.78 1.64 -8.90
C VAL A 112 11.27 1.94 -8.97
N ALA A 113 11.83 2.42 -7.85
CA ALA A 113 13.26 2.43 -7.66
C ALA A 113 13.69 0.96 -7.54
N GLY A 114 14.32 0.44 -8.59
CA GLY A 114 14.99 -0.85 -8.54
C GLY A 114 16.13 -0.73 -7.54
N SER A 115 15.83 -0.93 -6.25
CA SER A 115 16.76 -0.69 -5.16
C SER A 115 17.95 -1.63 -5.33
N ARG A 116 19.07 -1.05 -5.73
CA ARG A 116 20.42 -1.61 -5.65
C ARG A 116 20.70 -1.87 -4.17
N LYS A 117 20.30 -3.02 -3.65
CA LYS A 117 20.78 -3.51 -2.37
C LYS A 117 21.04 -5.01 -2.42
N ALA A 118 21.99 -5.36 -3.28
CA ALA A 118 22.94 -6.40 -2.93
C ALA A 118 23.66 -5.91 -1.65
N ARG A 119 23.16 -6.29 -0.47
CA ARG A 119 23.91 -6.12 0.78
C ARG A 119 25.02 -7.18 0.76
N GLY A 120 26.26 -6.71 0.57
CA GLY A 120 27.45 -7.39 1.05
C GLY A 120 27.58 -7.30 2.57
#